data_AF-A0A956ZH45-F1
#
_entry.id   AF-A0A956ZH45-F1
#
_cell.length_a   1.000
_cell.length_b   1.000
_cell.length_c   1.000
_cell.angle_alpha   90.00
_cell.angle_beta   90.00
_cell.angle_gamma   90.00
#
_symmetry.space_group_name_H-M   'P 1'
#
loop_
_entity.id
_entity.type
_entity.pdbx_description
1 polymer ?
#
loop_
_entity_poly.entity_id
_entity_poly.type
_entity_poly.pdbx_seq_one_letter_code
_entity_poly.pdbx_strand_id
1 'polypeptide(L)'
;MPRERSVVFLLLAIVTVGMPVLLTGQTTRALTITVDSLTDDFSDDGQCSLREAIQNANDTSDGQPREDCSAGDPAGEDTITFSVQGVIVLSGQLPPIVDDLVLAGGNDITLDGDDGRILSVEAGASLTVEELAFQHGQAAAGGAIHVASGAMVVNSSQFMNNRADHGGAIDVADGDLSVSNSVFTGNEALGPGGAITIAEGSLRISGSTFTENVGGEGQGAGAIYAMNAPVTINGGEFNGNSVGPGGAGGAIIVEAALAIQGTGFHGNSAVSGGAIFVIEGPGVQISGASFSNNEATFYAGGAITALVPLQVTGSTFHGNSAPQGGAIAHDLATASVSTSVFTGNTATTLGGAAYLGTPEGATTVFRRNTYSENKAENGGAVYAVQGSVHLLESTFSENSAIAGGAIYNTGTIEVLNSTISGNEGGGLLNEGDATVRHATFADNASVGVAGILNTPSASLSITNTAIATGEFGVNCELNGTVDGPPGSNLSDDGSCDVPAFVKVEDLLLGPLANNGGPTFTHLPATGSPVIDAGNLGTCLSDDQRGEPRPTNAGCDIGAVEVEEVPFVPAGDLFLPNLAAQVDHP
;
A
#
# COMPACT_ATOMS: atom_id res chain seq x y z
N MET A 1 43.22 17.31 57.23
CA MET A 1 43.11 16.27 56.18
C MET A 1 41.64 15.98 56.03
N PRO A 2 41.04 16.40 54.91
CA PRO A 2 40.98 15.54 53.72
C PRO A 2 41.59 16.20 52.47
N ARG A 3 42.08 15.34 51.56
CA ARG A 3 42.35 15.59 50.12
C ARG A 3 41.00 15.42 49.38
N GLU A 4 40.64 16.01 48.25
CA GLU A 4 41.31 16.39 46.98
C GLU A 4 40.49 17.57 46.39
N ARG A 5 41.07 18.75 46.11
CA ARG A 5 41.73 19.20 44.85
C ARG A 5 40.85 19.18 43.57
N SER A 6 40.08 20.24 43.40
CA SER A 6 39.75 20.83 42.09
C SER A 6 40.90 21.74 41.64
N VAL A 7 41.52 21.48 40.48
CA VAL A 7 42.26 22.48 39.70
C VAL A 7 42.11 22.14 38.21
N VAL A 8 41.57 23.11 37.48
CA VAL A 8 41.51 23.21 36.02
C VAL A 8 42.91 23.36 35.46
N PHE A 9 43.28 22.57 34.45
CA PHE A 9 44.42 22.85 33.57
C PHE A 9 43.99 22.68 32.11
N LEU A 10 43.97 23.80 31.41
CA LEU A 10 43.96 23.94 29.96
C LEU A 10 45.31 23.44 29.42
N LEU A 11 45.30 22.48 28.50
CA LEU A 11 46.51 22.08 27.75
C LEU A 11 46.16 21.82 26.28
N LEU A 12 46.73 22.67 25.43
CA LEU A 12 46.84 22.56 23.97
C LEU A 12 47.30 21.15 23.57
N ALA A 13 46.57 20.50 22.65
CA ALA A 13 47.12 19.44 21.80
C ALA A 13 47.00 19.88 20.34
N ILE A 14 48.16 19.92 19.70
CA ILE A 14 48.41 20.28 18.31
C ILE A 14 47.67 19.30 17.40
N VAL A 15 46.70 19.79 16.64
CA VAL A 15 46.17 19.08 15.47
C VAL A 15 47.20 19.26 14.36
N THR A 16 48.02 18.24 14.13
CA THR A 16 48.75 18.12 12.86
C THR A 16 47.71 17.87 11.77
N VAL A 17 47.44 18.90 10.97
CA VAL A 17 46.72 18.77 9.70
C VAL A 17 47.61 17.93 8.78
N GLY A 18 47.40 16.61 8.78
CA GLY A 18 47.77 15.79 7.64
C GLY A 18 46.84 16.19 6.50
N MET A 19 47.36 16.94 5.53
CA MET A 19 46.69 17.09 4.24
C MET A 19 46.32 15.69 3.74
N PRO A 20 45.04 15.38 3.48
CA PRO A 20 44.75 14.28 2.60
C PRO A 20 45.34 14.69 1.26
N VAL A 21 46.34 13.95 0.79
CA VAL A 21 46.64 13.93 -0.63
C VAL A 21 45.33 13.49 -1.26
N LEU A 22 44.59 14.42 -1.87
CA LEU A 22 43.59 14.08 -2.86
C LEU A 22 44.36 13.31 -3.94
N LEU A 23 44.35 11.98 -3.87
CA LEU A 23 44.38 11.21 -5.09
C LEU A 23 43.09 11.62 -5.80
N THR A 24 43.24 12.51 -6.76
CA THR A 24 42.28 12.64 -7.85
C THR A 24 42.24 11.27 -8.51
N GLY A 25 41.31 10.42 -8.08
CA GLY A 25 40.89 9.29 -8.89
C GLY A 25 40.48 9.87 -10.22
N GLN A 26 41.27 9.60 -11.26
CA GLN A 26 40.82 9.86 -12.61
C GLN A 26 39.56 9.03 -12.77
N THR A 27 38.41 9.68 -12.95
CA THR A 27 37.27 9.03 -13.58
C THR A 27 37.76 8.62 -14.96
N THR A 28 38.15 7.36 -15.11
CA THR A 28 38.35 6.72 -16.41
C THR A 28 37.05 6.96 -17.18
N ARG A 29 37.15 7.55 -18.38
CA ARG A 29 35.98 7.65 -19.25
C ARG A 29 35.73 6.23 -19.74
N ALA A 30 34.56 5.67 -19.44
CA ALA A 30 34.08 4.46 -20.10
C ALA A 30 34.32 4.58 -21.61
N LEU A 31 34.95 3.57 -22.19
CA LEU A 31 35.28 3.57 -23.61
C LEU A 31 34.02 3.21 -24.39
N THR A 32 33.78 3.93 -25.50
CA THR A 32 32.53 3.79 -26.25
C THR A 32 32.75 2.93 -27.48
N ILE A 33 31.99 1.84 -27.59
CA ILE A 33 31.89 1.01 -28.79
C ILE A 33 30.57 1.37 -29.48
N THR A 34 30.62 1.65 -30.79
CA THR A 34 29.43 2.03 -31.56
C THR A 34 29.07 0.91 -32.53
N VAL A 35 27.88 0.33 -32.32
CA VAL A 35 27.25 -0.62 -33.24
C VAL A 35 26.69 0.15 -34.43
N ASP A 36 27.03 -0.29 -35.64
CA ASP A 36 26.59 0.33 -36.90
C ASP A 36 25.93 -0.66 -37.86
N SER A 37 25.68 -1.90 -37.40
CA SER A 37 24.87 -2.90 -38.10
C SER A 37 23.66 -3.35 -37.28
N LEU A 38 22.58 -3.72 -37.99
CA LEU A 38 21.44 -4.45 -37.42
C LEU A 38 21.58 -5.97 -37.57
N THR A 39 22.64 -6.45 -38.20
CA THR A 39 22.91 -7.89 -38.33
C THR A 39 23.40 -8.46 -37.00
N ASP A 40 23.11 -9.75 -36.77
CA ASP A 40 23.61 -10.51 -35.63
C ASP A 40 24.59 -11.58 -36.13
N ASP A 41 25.87 -11.23 -36.20
CA ASP A 41 26.92 -12.12 -36.71
C ASP A 41 28.32 -11.75 -36.16
N PHE A 42 29.34 -12.51 -36.59
CA PHE A 42 30.77 -12.34 -36.26
C PHE A 42 31.61 -12.19 -37.54
N SER A 43 31.01 -11.67 -38.61
CA SER A 43 31.63 -11.63 -39.93
C SER A 43 32.54 -10.42 -40.02
N ASP A 44 33.81 -10.61 -40.37
CA ASP A 44 34.73 -9.53 -40.76
C ASP A 44 34.26 -8.93 -42.11
N ASP A 45 33.26 -8.04 -42.03
CA ASP A 45 32.53 -7.42 -43.14
C ASP A 45 32.65 -5.88 -43.16
N GLY A 46 33.31 -5.31 -42.16
CA GLY A 46 33.53 -3.89 -41.97
C GLY A 46 32.43 -3.17 -41.18
N GLN A 47 31.49 -3.90 -40.58
CA GLN A 47 30.41 -3.33 -39.76
C GLN A 47 30.41 -3.96 -38.37
N CYS A 48 30.37 -3.11 -37.34
CA CYS A 48 30.33 -3.54 -35.95
C CYS A 48 28.90 -3.97 -35.57
N SER A 49 28.72 -5.28 -35.41
CA SER A 49 27.47 -5.88 -34.91
C SER A 49 27.39 -5.80 -33.38
N LEU A 50 26.19 -5.92 -32.79
CA LEU A 50 26.04 -5.93 -31.32
C LEU A 50 26.79 -7.11 -30.68
N ARG A 51 26.80 -8.26 -31.36
CA ARG A 51 27.46 -9.48 -30.88
C ARG A 51 28.97 -9.31 -30.81
N GLU A 52 29.55 -8.63 -31.78
CA GLU A 52 30.98 -8.29 -31.82
C GLU A 52 31.31 -7.21 -30.79
N ALA A 53 30.45 -6.20 -30.65
CA ALA A 53 30.63 -5.13 -29.67
C ALA A 53 30.69 -5.68 -28.24
N ILE A 54 29.79 -6.63 -27.90
CA ILE A 54 29.83 -7.32 -26.61
C ILE A 54 31.09 -8.19 -26.48
N GLN A 55 31.54 -8.84 -27.55
CA GLN A 55 32.80 -9.61 -27.51
C GLN A 55 34.00 -8.71 -27.14
N ASN A 56 34.04 -7.50 -27.69
CA ASN A 56 35.11 -6.54 -27.40
C ASN A 56 34.99 -5.90 -26.02
N ALA A 57 33.78 -5.60 -25.55
CA ALA A 57 33.55 -5.12 -24.19
C ALA A 57 33.95 -6.15 -23.14
N ASN A 58 33.77 -7.44 -23.44
CA ASN A 58 34.19 -8.52 -22.55
C ASN A 58 35.73 -8.77 -22.57
N ASP A 59 36.49 -8.16 -23.48
CA ASP A 59 37.94 -8.40 -23.59
C ASP A 59 38.76 -7.52 -22.65
N THR A 60 38.96 -8.04 -21.44
CA THR A 60 39.75 -7.37 -20.39
C THR A 60 41.27 -7.60 -20.50
N SER A 61 41.74 -8.27 -21.56
CA SER A 61 43.09 -8.85 -21.56
C SER A 61 44.17 -7.97 -22.18
N ASP A 62 43.89 -7.26 -23.27
CA ASP A 62 44.91 -6.50 -24.02
C ASP A 62 44.43 -5.17 -24.63
N GLY A 63 43.13 -4.85 -24.52
CA GLY A 63 42.54 -3.63 -25.09
C GLY A 63 42.72 -3.52 -26.60
N GLN A 64 42.80 -4.64 -27.31
CA GLN A 64 42.86 -4.67 -28.77
C GLN A 64 41.47 -4.90 -29.37
N PRO A 65 41.15 -4.30 -30.52
CA PRO A 65 39.89 -4.56 -31.20
C PRO A 65 39.88 -5.99 -31.75
N ARG A 66 38.77 -6.69 -31.60
CA ARG A 66 38.46 -7.89 -32.37
C ARG A 66 37.40 -7.55 -33.40
N GLU A 67 37.54 -8.19 -34.56
CA GLU A 67 36.60 -8.04 -35.69
C GLU A 67 36.43 -6.56 -36.09
N ASP A 68 35.22 -6.12 -36.39
CA ASP A 68 34.92 -4.80 -36.95
C ASP A 68 34.62 -3.71 -35.91
N CYS A 69 34.59 -4.07 -34.63
CA CYS A 69 34.29 -3.17 -33.53
C CYS A 69 35.56 -2.52 -32.93
N SER A 70 35.38 -1.35 -32.29
CA SER A 70 36.42 -0.77 -31.43
C SER A 70 36.71 -1.68 -30.24
N ALA A 71 37.94 -1.66 -29.72
CA ALA A 71 38.32 -2.38 -28.50
C ALA A 71 37.51 -1.89 -27.29
N GLY A 72 37.31 -2.74 -26.28
CA GLY A 72 36.85 -2.33 -24.95
C GLY A 72 37.96 -1.72 -24.08
N ASP A 73 37.62 -1.21 -22.91
CA ASP A 73 38.56 -0.78 -21.87
C ASP A 73 38.96 -1.97 -20.98
N PRO A 74 40.20 -2.46 -21.04
CA PRO A 74 40.61 -3.61 -20.24
C PRO A 74 40.69 -3.35 -18.73
N ALA A 75 40.40 -2.13 -18.26
CA ALA A 75 40.46 -1.75 -16.85
C ALA A 75 39.22 -1.00 -16.34
N GLY A 76 38.12 -0.93 -17.10
CA GLY A 76 36.94 -0.15 -16.71
C GLY A 76 35.67 -0.53 -17.47
N GLU A 77 34.54 0.00 -16.98
CA GLU A 77 33.22 -0.17 -17.60
C GLU A 77 33.23 0.29 -19.07
N ASP A 78 32.64 -0.51 -19.94
CA ASP A 78 32.44 -0.17 -21.35
C ASP A 78 31.03 0.34 -21.62
N THR A 79 30.89 1.19 -22.64
CA THR A 79 29.58 1.67 -23.11
C THR A 79 29.37 1.31 -24.56
N ILE A 80 28.34 0.52 -24.85
CA ILE A 80 27.88 0.24 -26.21
C ILE A 80 26.75 1.21 -26.58
N THR A 81 26.89 1.83 -27.74
CA THR A 81 25.92 2.76 -28.35
C THR A 81 25.58 2.32 -29.76
N PHE A 82 24.51 2.87 -30.35
CA PHE A 82 24.08 2.51 -31.70
C PHE A 82 24.04 3.74 -32.60
N SER A 83 24.57 3.61 -33.82
CA SER A 83 24.44 4.60 -34.90
C SER A 83 23.33 4.24 -35.90
N VAL A 84 22.74 3.06 -35.71
CA VAL A 84 21.60 2.51 -36.45
C VAL A 84 20.33 2.55 -35.60
N GLN A 85 19.19 2.27 -36.23
CA GLN A 85 17.87 2.19 -35.62
C GLN A 85 17.12 1.00 -36.21
N GLY A 86 16.36 0.28 -35.39
CA GLY A 86 15.54 -0.84 -35.83
C GLY A 86 15.59 -2.05 -34.90
N VAL A 87 15.18 -3.19 -35.45
CA VAL A 87 15.15 -4.47 -34.74
C VAL A 87 16.39 -5.27 -35.11
N ILE A 88 17.15 -5.71 -34.11
CA ILE A 88 18.21 -6.70 -34.23
C ILE A 88 17.58 -8.05 -33.87
N VAL A 89 17.32 -8.87 -34.89
CA VAL A 89 16.80 -10.24 -34.71
C VAL A 89 17.97 -11.15 -34.44
N LEU A 90 18.01 -11.75 -33.26
CA LEU A 90 19.13 -12.57 -32.83
C LEU A 90 19.05 -13.97 -33.44
N SER A 91 20.20 -14.47 -33.89
CA SER A 91 20.41 -15.85 -34.33
C SER A 91 20.59 -16.83 -33.15
N GLY A 92 20.65 -16.30 -31.93
CA GLY A 92 20.79 -17.00 -30.67
C GLY A 92 21.27 -16.06 -29.57
N GLN A 93 21.43 -16.56 -28.35
CA GLN A 93 21.87 -15.75 -27.22
C GLN A 93 23.17 -14.98 -27.52
N LEU A 94 23.21 -13.69 -27.16
CA LEU A 94 24.42 -12.88 -27.24
C LEU A 94 25.51 -13.42 -26.30
N PRO A 95 26.80 -13.08 -26.53
CA PRO A 95 27.88 -13.51 -25.64
C PRO A 95 27.57 -13.09 -24.18
N PRO A 96 27.79 -13.97 -23.19
CA PRO A 96 27.57 -13.61 -21.79
C PRO A 96 28.38 -12.39 -21.38
N ILE A 97 27.78 -11.48 -20.62
CA ILE A 97 28.44 -10.30 -20.07
C ILE A 97 29.30 -10.72 -18.89
N VAL A 98 30.61 -10.55 -18.99
CA VAL A 98 31.60 -10.95 -17.97
C VAL A 98 32.36 -9.78 -17.37
N ASP A 99 32.12 -8.56 -17.85
CA ASP A 99 32.63 -7.31 -17.28
C ASP A 99 31.52 -6.24 -17.24
N ASP A 100 31.74 -5.17 -16.49
CA ASP A 100 30.78 -4.08 -16.30
C ASP A 100 30.43 -3.41 -17.65
N LEU A 101 29.13 -3.37 -17.97
CA LEU A 101 28.66 -2.93 -19.28
C LEU A 101 27.45 -1.99 -19.20
N VAL A 102 27.52 -0.90 -19.98
CA VAL A 102 26.37 -0.05 -20.31
C VAL A 102 25.93 -0.32 -21.75
N LEU A 103 24.66 -0.69 -21.94
CA LEU A 103 24.00 -0.80 -23.24
C LEU A 103 23.01 0.36 -23.41
N ALA A 104 23.35 1.34 -24.25
CA ALA A 104 22.56 2.54 -24.47
C ALA A 104 21.93 2.56 -25.88
N GLY A 105 20.64 2.25 -25.97
CA GLY A 105 19.89 2.04 -27.21
C GLY A 105 19.40 3.30 -27.92
N GLY A 106 19.38 4.46 -27.25
CA GLY A 106 18.88 5.72 -27.83
C GLY A 106 17.38 5.75 -28.15
N ASN A 107 16.59 4.82 -27.60
CA ASN A 107 15.15 4.58 -27.81
C ASN A 107 14.77 3.99 -29.18
N ASP A 108 15.75 3.70 -30.04
CA ASP A 108 15.51 3.32 -31.43
C ASP A 108 15.93 1.88 -31.74
N ILE A 109 16.34 1.11 -30.72
CA ILE A 109 16.82 -0.26 -30.86
C ILE A 109 15.93 -1.24 -30.10
N THR A 110 15.51 -2.29 -30.82
CA THR A 110 14.84 -3.45 -30.26
C THR A 110 15.71 -4.68 -30.46
N LEU A 111 15.97 -5.42 -29.38
CA LEU A 111 16.60 -6.73 -29.40
C LEU A 111 15.49 -7.78 -29.39
N ASP A 112 15.39 -8.56 -30.47
CA ASP A 112 14.42 -9.63 -30.62
C ASP A 112 15.12 -10.98 -30.45
N GLY A 113 14.70 -11.76 -29.45
CA GLY A 113 15.33 -13.02 -29.10
C GLY A 113 15.08 -14.16 -30.09
N ASP A 114 14.10 -14.05 -30.99
CA ASP A 114 13.65 -15.14 -31.89
C ASP A 114 13.47 -16.48 -31.13
N ASP A 115 12.74 -16.43 -30.00
CA ASP A 115 12.52 -17.53 -29.07
C ASP A 115 13.79 -18.05 -28.33
N GLY A 116 14.87 -17.27 -28.31
CA GLY A 116 16.06 -17.50 -27.50
C GLY A 116 16.25 -16.46 -26.40
N ARG A 117 17.01 -16.79 -25.34
CA ARG A 117 17.44 -15.79 -24.36
C ARG A 117 18.25 -14.70 -25.04
N ILE A 118 18.05 -13.43 -24.69
CA ILE A 118 18.78 -12.31 -25.30
C ILE A 118 20.15 -12.14 -24.63
N LEU A 119 20.18 -11.89 -23.31
CA LEU A 119 21.40 -11.62 -22.54
C LEU A 119 21.55 -12.54 -21.32
N SER A 120 22.79 -12.79 -20.92
CA SER A 120 23.12 -13.27 -19.57
C SER A 120 24.25 -12.44 -18.97
N VAL A 121 24.13 -12.15 -17.69
CA VAL A 121 25.16 -11.47 -16.89
C VAL A 121 25.79 -12.49 -15.96
N GLU A 122 27.09 -12.73 -16.13
CA GLU A 122 27.86 -13.69 -15.35
C GLU A 122 28.24 -13.12 -13.99
N ALA A 123 28.64 -14.01 -13.08
CA ALA A 123 28.91 -13.66 -11.70
C ALA A 123 30.01 -12.60 -11.56
N GLY A 124 29.66 -11.46 -10.95
CA GLY A 124 30.58 -10.37 -10.65
C GLY A 124 30.61 -9.24 -11.68
N ALA A 125 29.86 -9.34 -12.77
CA ALA A 125 29.65 -8.26 -13.73
C ALA A 125 28.39 -7.46 -13.38
N SER A 126 28.35 -6.19 -13.79
CA SER A 126 27.14 -5.37 -13.75
C SER A 126 26.65 -4.98 -15.15
N LEU A 127 25.34 -4.77 -15.25
CA LEU A 127 24.71 -4.38 -16.52
C LEU A 127 23.78 -3.19 -16.31
N THR A 128 24.02 -2.12 -17.06
CA THR A 128 23.09 -1.01 -17.21
C THR A 128 22.47 -1.05 -18.60
N VAL A 129 21.14 -1.10 -18.70
CA VAL A 129 20.40 -0.96 -19.95
C VAL A 129 19.61 0.34 -19.96
N GLU A 130 19.82 1.14 -21.00
CA GLU A 130 19.17 2.44 -21.16
C GLU A 130 18.51 2.54 -22.53
N GLU A 131 17.23 2.92 -22.54
CA GLU A 131 16.53 3.27 -23.77
C GLU A 131 16.52 2.13 -24.82
N LEU A 132 16.31 0.89 -24.36
CA LEU A 132 16.29 -0.32 -25.18
C LEU A 132 14.94 -1.04 -25.08
N ALA A 133 14.56 -1.74 -26.16
CA ALA A 133 13.45 -2.68 -26.14
C ALA A 133 13.96 -4.12 -26.24
N PHE A 134 13.38 -5.02 -25.46
CA PHE A 134 13.67 -6.46 -25.42
C PHE A 134 12.37 -7.23 -25.69
N GLN A 135 12.35 -8.07 -26.72
CA GLN A 135 11.14 -8.82 -27.07
C GLN A 135 11.39 -10.26 -27.53
N HIS A 136 10.34 -11.07 -27.40
CA HIS A 136 10.30 -12.47 -27.85
C HIS A 136 11.50 -13.32 -27.37
N GLY A 137 12.09 -12.95 -26.23
CA GLY A 137 13.09 -13.76 -25.60
C GLY A 137 12.45 -14.96 -24.92
N GLN A 138 13.00 -16.16 -25.12
CA GLN A 138 12.50 -17.37 -24.46
C GLN A 138 13.62 -18.23 -23.83
N ALA A 139 13.48 -18.53 -22.54
CA ALA A 139 14.50 -19.24 -21.76
C ALA A 139 13.90 -20.03 -20.58
N ALA A 140 14.70 -20.80 -19.85
CA ALA A 140 14.25 -21.35 -18.56
C ALA A 140 14.23 -20.29 -17.44
N ALA A 141 15.16 -19.34 -17.49
CA ALA A 141 15.30 -18.26 -16.53
C ALA A 141 15.62 -16.98 -17.30
N GLY A 142 14.79 -15.94 -17.13
CA GLY A 142 14.96 -14.64 -17.78
C GLY A 142 14.82 -14.76 -19.29
N GLY A 143 13.59 -14.64 -19.81
CA GLY A 143 13.34 -14.77 -21.25
C GLY A 143 14.17 -13.75 -22.04
N ALA A 144 14.22 -12.51 -21.57
CA ALA A 144 15.15 -11.51 -22.10
C ALA A 144 16.52 -11.60 -21.43
N ILE A 145 16.57 -11.45 -20.10
CA ILE A 145 17.84 -11.26 -19.37
C ILE A 145 17.89 -12.15 -18.13
N HIS A 146 18.98 -12.91 -17.98
CA HIS A 146 19.29 -13.63 -16.76
C HIS A 146 20.54 -13.05 -16.09
N VAL A 147 20.47 -12.78 -14.79
CA VAL A 147 21.59 -12.28 -13.97
C VAL A 147 22.00 -13.34 -12.96
N ALA A 148 23.22 -13.89 -13.12
CA ALA A 148 23.75 -14.93 -12.24
C ALA A 148 24.22 -14.36 -10.90
N SER A 149 25.07 -13.32 -10.94
CA SER A 149 25.23 -12.42 -9.81
C SER A 149 25.73 -11.03 -10.23
N GLY A 150 25.27 -9.98 -9.55
CA GLY A 150 25.73 -8.61 -9.81
C GLY A 150 24.61 -7.57 -9.80
N ALA A 151 24.98 -6.30 -9.96
CA ALA A 151 24.00 -5.22 -10.03
C ALA A 151 23.47 -5.05 -11.45
N MET A 152 22.16 -4.84 -11.58
CA MET A 152 21.52 -4.51 -12.84
C MET A 152 20.71 -3.21 -12.71
N VAL A 153 20.87 -2.33 -13.69
CA VAL A 153 20.09 -1.09 -13.81
C VAL A 153 19.34 -1.10 -15.13
N VAL A 154 18.03 -0.84 -15.05
CA VAL A 154 17.12 -0.70 -16.19
C VAL A 154 16.55 0.71 -16.16
N ASN A 155 16.80 1.48 -17.21
CA ASN A 155 16.31 2.85 -17.32
C ASN A 155 15.61 3.07 -18.67
N SER A 156 14.41 3.64 -18.63
CA SER A 156 13.66 4.07 -19.82
C SER A 156 13.55 2.98 -20.90
N SER A 157 13.43 1.72 -20.49
CA SER A 157 13.51 0.55 -21.37
C SER A 157 12.18 -0.22 -21.40
N GLN A 158 12.03 -1.09 -22.40
CA GLN A 158 10.80 -1.86 -22.64
C GLN A 158 11.11 -3.36 -22.69
N PHE A 159 10.27 -4.17 -22.02
CA PHE A 159 10.33 -5.63 -22.04
C PHE A 159 8.96 -6.16 -22.45
N MET A 160 8.87 -6.73 -23.65
CA MET A 160 7.62 -7.07 -24.30
C MET A 160 7.56 -8.53 -24.72
N ASN A 161 6.52 -9.26 -24.32
CA ASN A 161 6.24 -10.62 -24.80
C ASN A 161 7.44 -11.58 -24.63
N ASN A 162 8.18 -11.44 -23.53
CA ASN A 162 9.25 -12.38 -23.18
C ASN A 162 8.67 -13.50 -22.32
N ARG A 163 9.25 -14.70 -22.45
CA ARG A 163 8.73 -15.91 -21.82
C ARG A 163 9.81 -16.72 -21.12
N ALA A 164 9.54 -17.16 -19.89
CA ALA A 164 10.45 -18.07 -19.19
C ALA A 164 9.74 -19.03 -18.23
N ASP A 165 10.49 -19.93 -17.58
CA ASP A 165 9.95 -20.65 -16.42
C ASP A 165 9.98 -19.75 -15.17
N HIS A 166 10.99 -18.88 -15.04
CA HIS A 166 11.13 -17.90 -13.96
C HIS A 166 11.47 -16.54 -14.55
N GLY A 167 10.72 -15.50 -14.17
CA GLY A 167 10.99 -14.14 -14.62
C GLY A 167 10.83 -14.02 -16.13
N GLY A 168 9.58 -13.89 -16.62
CA GLY A 168 9.29 -13.94 -18.06
C GLY A 168 10.18 -13.00 -18.88
N ALA A 169 10.47 -11.81 -18.36
CA ALA A 169 11.48 -10.90 -18.90
C ALA A 169 12.85 -11.05 -18.23
N ILE A 170 12.91 -10.84 -16.91
CA ILE A 170 14.17 -10.73 -16.15
C ILE A 170 14.15 -11.73 -14.99
N ASP A 171 15.23 -12.50 -14.88
CA ASP A 171 15.50 -13.35 -13.72
C ASP A 171 16.83 -12.95 -13.07
N VAL A 172 16.80 -12.69 -11.77
CA VAL A 172 17.98 -12.33 -10.96
C VAL A 172 18.19 -13.38 -9.88
N ALA A 173 19.25 -14.16 -10.00
CA ALA A 173 19.59 -15.18 -9.03
C ALA A 173 20.21 -14.57 -7.75
N ASP A 174 21.07 -13.57 -7.89
CA ASP A 174 21.69 -12.84 -6.77
C ASP A 174 22.09 -11.43 -7.19
N GLY A 175 21.56 -10.40 -6.55
CA GLY A 175 22.07 -9.03 -6.71
C GLY A 175 20.98 -7.96 -6.78
N ASP A 176 21.42 -6.71 -6.86
CA ASP A 176 20.51 -5.57 -6.83
C ASP A 176 19.96 -5.25 -8.22
N LEU A 177 18.64 -5.17 -8.35
CA LEU A 177 17.96 -4.72 -9.56
C LEU A 177 17.30 -3.35 -9.31
N SER A 178 17.65 -2.35 -10.12
CA SER A 178 17.02 -1.03 -10.13
C SER A 178 16.32 -0.79 -11.45
N VAL A 179 15.01 -0.57 -11.43
CA VAL A 179 14.17 -0.34 -12.61
C VAL A 179 13.53 1.04 -12.55
N SER A 180 13.77 1.88 -13.54
CA SER A 180 13.25 3.24 -13.58
C SER A 180 12.64 3.60 -14.93
N ASN A 181 11.49 4.28 -14.90
CA ASN A 181 10.77 4.80 -16.07
C ASN A 181 10.58 3.77 -17.20
N SER A 182 10.47 2.49 -16.85
CA SER A 182 10.50 1.38 -17.81
C SER A 182 9.14 0.70 -17.90
N VAL A 183 8.94 -0.07 -18.97
CA VAL A 183 7.66 -0.73 -19.27
C VAL A 183 7.86 -2.23 -19.44
N PHE A 184 7.07 -3.03 -18.72
CA PHE A 184 7.01 -4.49 -18.83
C PHE A 184 5.61 -4.87 -19.28
N THR A 185 5.46 -5.38 -20.51
CA THR A 185 4.15 -5.69 -21.09
C THR A 185 4.07 -7.10 -21.66
N GLY A 186 3.02 -7.84 -21.27
CA GLY A 186 2.74 -9.15 -21.87
C GLY A 186 3.82 -10.21 -21.61
N ASN A 187 4.65 -10.05 -20.59
CA ASN A 187 5.65 -11.06 -20.25
C ASN A 187 4.99 -12.22 -19.50
N GLU A 188 5.43 -13.44 -19.79
CA GLU A 188 4.83 -14.67 -19.26
C GLU A 188 5.88 -15.53 -18.57
N ALA A 189 5.60 -15.98 -17.35
CA ALA A 189 6.35 -17.04 -16.69
C ALA A 189 5.49 -18.30 -16.55
N LEU A 190 6.06 -19.49 -16.74
CA LEU A 190 5.41 -20.76 -16.41
C LEU A 190 5.43 -21.06 -14.90
N GLY A 191 6.31 -20.39 -14.15
CA GLY A 191 6.41 -20.44 -12.70
C GLY A 191 6.31 -19.02 -12.09
N PRO A 192 7.21 -18.65 -11.16
CA PRO A 192 7.14 -17.37 -10.47
C PRO A 192 7.55 -16.18 -11.35
N GLY A 193 6.89 -15.05 -11.10
CA GLY A 193 7.20 -13.72 -11.64
C GLY A 193 6.97 -13.60 -13.13
N GLY A 194 5.74 -13.26 -13.56
CA GLY A 194 5.42 -13.13 -14.98
C GLY A 194 6.33 -12.17 -15.75
N ALA A 195 6.82 -11.11 -15.12
CA ALA A 195 7.84 -10.22 -15.67
C ALA A 195 9.21 -10.40 -15.03
N ILE A 196 9.28 -10.28 -13.69
CA ILE A 196 10.53 -10.24 -12.95
C ILE A 196 10.50 -11.27 -11.82
N THR A 197 11.57 -12.06 -11.73
CA THR A 197 11.88 -12.85 -10.55
C THR A 197 13.21 -12.42 -9.97
N ILE A 198 13.27 -12.27 -8.65
CA ILE A 198 14.51 -12.00 -7.90
C ILE A 198 14.59 -12.92 -6.69
N ALA A 199 15.65 -13.72 -6.62
CA ALA A 199 15.85 -14.67 -5.54
C ALA A 199 16.55 -14.03 -4.33
N GLU A 200 17.66 -13.31 -4.55
CA GLU A 200 18.47 -12.64 -3.52
C GLU A 200 18.86 -11.22 -3.99
N GLY A 201 19.22 -10.34 -3.04
CA GLY A 201 19.62 -8.96 -3.30
C GLY A 201 18.53 -7.96 -2.95
N SER A 202 18.23 -6.98 -3.81
CA SER A 202 17.14 -6.01 -3.58
C SER A 202 16.55 -5.50 -4.89
N LEU A 203 15.25 -5.18 -4.88
CA LEU A 203 14.54 -4.63 -6.03
C LEU A 203 14.06 -3.21 -5.74
N ARG A 204 14.48 -2.25 -6.57
CA ARG A 204 14.02 -0.86 -6.55
C ARG A 204 13.30 -0.53 -7.85
N ILE A 205 12.08 -0.01 -7.74
CA ILE A 205 11.27 0.40 -8.88
C ILE A 205 10.87 1.85 -8.71
N SER A 206 11.02 2.66 -9.77
CA SER A 206 10.55 4.04 -9.77
C SER A 206 9.90 4.44 -11.09
N GLY A 207 8.65 4.91 -11.04
CA GLY A 207 7.95 5.44 -12.21
C GLY A 207 7.78 4.45 -13.38
N SER A 208 7.84 3.14 -13.10
CA SER A 208 7.75 2.09 -14.13
C SER A 208 6.34 1.49 -14.21
N THR A 209 6.00 0.91 -15.35
CA THR A 209 4.67 0.33 -15.62
C THR A 209 4.78 -1.17 -15.92
N PHE A 210 3.94 -1.96 -15.26
CA PHE A 210 3.78 -3.41 -15.48
C PHE A 210 2.36 -3.68 -15.94
N THR A 211 2.20 -4.07 -17.20
CA THR A 211 0.88 -4.26 -17.82
C THR A 211 0.73 -5.68 -18.38
N GLU A 212 -0.38 -6.34 -18.03
CA GLU A 212 -0.76 -7.63 -18.62
C GLU A 212 0.35 -8.71 -18.53
N ASN A 213 1.16 -8.67 -17.48
CA ASN A 213 2.12 -9.74 -17.23
C ASN A 213 1.40 -10.93 -16.56
N VAL A 214 1.82 -12.13 -16.93
CA VAL A 214 1.15 -13.37 -16.55
C VAL A 214 2.12 -14.31 -15.84
N GLY A 215 1.83 -14.60 -14.57
CA GLY A 215 2.51 -15.64 -13.79
C GLY A 215 1.89 -17.02 -14.03
N GLY A 216 2.70 -18.05 -13.90
CA GLY A 216 2.28 -19.43 -14.13
C GLY A 216 1.49 -20.03 -12.97
N GLU A 217 1.01 -21.26 -13.14
CA GLU A 217 0.26 -21.97 -12.11
C GLU A 217 1.10 -22.23 -10.84
N GLY A 218 0.45 -22.34 -9.68
CA GLY A 218 1.14 -22.58 -8.40
C GLY A 218 1.56 -21.30 -7.70
N GLN A 219 2.70 -21.24 -7.01
CA GLN A 219 3.11 -20.08 -6.19
C GLN A 219 3.62 -18.87 -7.03
N GLY A 220 3.07 -18.66 -8.23
CA GLY A 220 3.48 -17.56 -9.09
C GLY A 220 2.85 -16.22 -8.69
N ALA A 221 3.53 -15.12 -9.03
CA ALA A 221 3.01 -13.77 -9.02
C ALA A 221 2.83 -13.28 -10.46
N GLY A 222 1.84 -12.45 -10.73
CA GLY A 222 1.55 -12.06 -12.10
C GLY A 222 2.61 -11.17 -12.76
N ALA A 223 3.23 -10.25 -12.01
CA ALA A 223 4.34 -9.44 -12.53
C ALA A 223 5.66 -9.72 -11.82
N ILE A 224 5.71 -9.58 -10.50
CA ILE A 224 6.96 -9.60 -9.73
C ILE A 224 6.89 -10.65 -8.64
N TYR A 225 7.88 -11.55 -8.62
CA TYR A 225 8.11 -12.44 -7.51
C TYR A 225 9.47 -12.17 -6.87
N ALA A 226 9.47 -11.71 -5.62
CA ALA A 226 10.68 -11.48 -4.84
C ALA A 226 10.73 -12.44 -3.66
N MET A 227 11.75 -13.31 -3.62
CA MET A 227 11.92 -14.28 -2.53
C MET A 227 12.55 -13.57 -1.33
N ASN A 228 13.87 -13.60 -1.19
CA ASN A 228 14.58 -13.02 -0.05
C ASN A 228 15.02 -11.57 -0.29
N ALA A 229 14.46 -10.91 -1.30
CA ALA A 229 14.87 -9.58 -1.73
C ALA A 229 13.86 -8.51 -1.29
N PRO A 230 14.24 -7.53 -0.42
CA PRO A 230 13.38 -6.40 -0.13
C PRO A 230 13.05 -5.60 -1.39
N VAL A 231 11.78 -5.19 -1.48
CA VAL A 231 11.23 -4.46 -2.63
C VAL A 231 10.84 -3.05 -2.21
N THR A 232 11.30 -2.04 -2.95
CA THR A 232 10.86 -0.65 -2.81
C THR A 232 10.29 -0.15 -4.13
N ILE A 233 9.08 0.39 -4.11
CA ILE A 233 8.37 0.92 -5.29
C ILE A 233 7.94 2.36 -5.03
N ASN A 234 8.39 3.28 -5.88
CA ASN A 234 8.09 4.70 -5.79
C ASN A 234 7.44 5.19 -7.09
N GLY A 235 6.13 5.34 -7.08
CA GLY A 235 5.32 5.65 -8.26
C GLY A 235 5.17 4.48 -9.21
N GLY A 236 4.57 4.73 -10.37
CA GLY A 236 4.34 3.71 -11.40
C GLY A 236 3.00 2.99 -11.26
N GLU A 237 2.80 2.01 -12.13
CA GLU A 237 1.50 1.37 -12.34
C GLU A 237 1.61 -0.14 -12.53
N PHE A 238 0.69 -0.90 -11.94
CA PHE A 238 0.50 -2.34 -12.15
C PHE A 238 -0.91 -2.59 -12.66
N ASN A 239 -1.05 -2.86 -13.97
CA ASN A 239 -2.32 -2.92 -14.68
C ASN A 239 -2.60 -4.30 -15.26
N GLY A 240 -3.71 -4.92 -14.88
CA GLY A 240 -4.17 -6.16 -15.53
C GLY A 240 -3.20 -7.33 -15.40
N ASN A 241 -2.29 -7.31 -14.41
CA ASN A 241 -1.39 -8.44 -14.18
C ASN A 241 -2.18 -9.57 -13.52
N SER A 242 -1.87 -10.81 -13.91
CA SER A 242 -2.64 -11.95 -13.47
C SER A 242 -1.77 -13.18 -13.27
N VAL A 243 -2.28 -14.14 -12.53
CA VAL A 243 -1.63 -15.44 -12.37
C VAL A 243 -2.60 -16.57 -12.70
N GLY A 244 -2.06 -17.64 -13.26
CA GLY A 244 -2.80 -18.87 -13.51
C GLY A 244 -3.43 -19.48 -12.25
N PRO A 245 -4.29 -20.51 -12.41
CA PRO A 245 -4.93 -21.19 -11.29
C PRO A 245 -3.95 -21.61 -10.19
N GLY A 246 -4.31 -21.31 -8.95
CA GLY A 246 -3.53 -21.64 -7.75
C GLY A 246 -2.53 -20.57 -7.30
N GLY A 247 -2.28 -19.52 -8.11
CA GLY A 247 -1.38 -18.43 -7.75
C GLY A 247 -1.98 -17.29 -6.96
N ALA A 248 -1.11 -16.55 -6.29
CA ALA A 248 -1.46 -15.41 -5.43
C ALA A 248 -0.74 -14.15 -5.93
N GLY A 249 -1.12 -12.96 -5.45
CA GLY A 249 -0.42 -11.72 -5.81
C GLY A 249 -0.48 -11.45 -7.32
N GLY A 250 -1.63 -10.98 -7.81
CA GLY A 250 -1.84 -10.79 -9.25
C GLY A 250 -0.85 -9.81 -9.87
N ALA A 251 -0.30 -8.88 -9.08
CA ALA A 251 0.87 -8.10 -9.45
C ALA A 251 2.14 -8.60 -8.75
N ILE A 252 2.13 -8.70 -7.42
CA ILE A 252 3.36 -8.86 -6.64
C ILE A 252 3.22 -9.94 -5.56
N ILE A 253 4.22 -10.82 -5.48
CA ILE A 253 4.54 -11.59 -4.27
C ILE A 253 5.90 -11.15 -3.73
N VAL A 254 5.99 -11.01 -2.40
CA VAL A 254 7.25 -10.74 -1.68
C VAL A 254 7.36 -11.65 -0.45
N GLU A 255 8.53 -12.27 -0.23
CA GLU A 255 8.92 -13.05 0.96
C GLU A 255 9.98 -12.31 1.81
N ALA A 256 9.90 -10.97 1.77
CA ALA A 256 10.82 -10.02 2.39
C ALA A 256 10.09 -8.70 2.72
N ALA A 257 10.83 -7.63 3.04
CA ALA A 257 10.23 -6.32 3.29
C ALA A 257 9.67 -5.71 1.99
N LEU A 258 8.47 -5.12 2.06
CA LEU A 258 7.85 -4.39 0.95
C LEU A 258 7.53 -2.95 1.37
N ALA A 259 8.03 -1.98 0.59
CA ALA A 259 7.72 -0.57 0.74
C ALA A 259 7.16 0.01 -0.58
N ILE A 260 5.98 0.64 -0.51
CA ILE A 260 5.29 1.23 -1.67
C ILE A 260 4.91 2.67 -1.35
N GLN A 261 5.19 3.58 -2.28
CA GLN A 261 4.78 4.97 -2.22
C GLN A 261 4.19 5.44 -3.56
N GLY A 262 2.94 5.91 -3.55
CA GLY A 262 2.36 6.62 -4.70
C GLY A 262 2.13 5.76 -5.95
N THR A 263 1.94 4.45 -5.80
CA THR A 263 1.80 3.48 -6.91
C THR A 263 0.34 3.09 -7.13
N GLY A 264 -0.06 2.92 -8.39
CA GLY A 264 -1.37 2.39 -8.79
C GLY A 264 -1.36 0.88 -9.07
N PHE A 265 -2.41 0.20 -8.63
CA PHE A 265 -2.67 -1.23 -8.84
C PHE A 265 -4.11 -1.38 -9.35
N HIS A 266 -4.27 -1.69 -10.64
CA HIS A 266 -5.55 -1.66 -11.31
C HIS A 266 -5.85 -2.97 -12.04
N GLY A 267 -7.00 -3.59 -11.77
CA GLY A 267 -7.44 -4.76 -12.54
C GLY A 267 -6.57 -5.99 -12.38
N ASN A 268 -5.76 -6.10 -11.32
CA ASN A 268 -4.91 -7.28 -11.11
C ASN A 268 -5.74 -8.42 -10.53
N SER A 269 -5.43 -9.66 -10.91
CA SER A 269 -6.24 -10.83 -10.55
C SER A 269 -5.41 -12.02 -10.09
N ALA A 270 -5.80 -12.63 -8.98
CA ALA A 270 -5.19 -13.85 -8.45
C ALA A 270 -6.20 -14.70 -7.67
N VAL A 271 -5.76 -15.82 -7.08
CA VAL A 271 -6.59 -16.63 -6.17
C VAL A 271 -6.69 -15.98 -4.79
N SER A 272 -5.64 -15.28 -4.34
CA SER A 272 -5.56 -14.51 -3.09
C SER A 272 -4.66 -13.28 -3.30
N GLY A 273 -4.98 -12.15 -2.68
CA GLY A 273 -4.21 -10.91 -2.85
C GLY A 273 -4.24 -10.46 -4.30
N GLY A 274 -5.40 -10.01 -4.79
CA GLY A 274 -5.62 -9.77 -6.22
C GLY A 274 -4.57 -8.86 -6.85
N ALA A 275 -4.01 -7.90 -6.10
CA ALA A 275 -2.78 -7.21 -6.49
C ALA A 275 -1.54 -7.73 -5.74
N ILE A 276 -1.57 -7.71 -4.40
CA ILE A 276 -0.39 -7.95 -3.57
C ILE A 276 -0.66 -9.11 -2.62
N PHE A 277 0.29 -10.05 -2.58
CA PHE A 277 0.32 -11.10 -1.57
C PHE A 277 1.69 -11.14 -0.87
N VAL A 278 1.71 -10.98 0.45
CA VAL A 278 2.95 -11.04 1.24
C VAL A 278 2.87 -12.18 2.24
N ILE A 279 3.79 -13.14 2.07
CA ILE A 279 3.78 -14.42 2.77
C ILE A 279 4.56 -14.32 4.07
N GLU A 280 5.76 -13.76 4.01
CA GLU A 280 6.68 -13.66 5.11
C GLU A 280 7.57 -12.41 4.99
N GLY A 281 8.29 -12.09 6.06
CA GLY A 281 9.13 -10.90 6.15
C GLY A 281 8.78 -10.00 7.36
N PRO A 282 9.54 -8.89 7.53
CA PRO A 282 9.40 -8.01 8.69
C PRO A 282 8.14 -7.13 8.65
N GLY A 283 7.48 -7.02 7.50
CA GLY A 283 6.24 -6.27 7.31
C GLY A 283 6.16 -5.51 5.99
N VAL A 284 4.99 -4.91 5.76
CA VAL A 284 4.61 -4.18 4.55
C VAL A 284 4.31 -2.73 4.91
N GLN A 285 4.84 -1.77 4.16
CA GLN A 285 4.56 -0.34 4.29
C GLN A 285 4.04 0.21 2.97
N ILE A 286 2.84 0.76 2.99
CA ILE A 286 2.17 1.31 1.80
C ILE A 286 1.69 2.72 2.13
N SER A 287 2.02 3.69 1.28
CA SER A 287 1.58 5.07 1.44
C SER A 287 1.13 5.70 0.12
N GLY A 288 -0.01 6.41 0.15
CA GLY A 288 -0.50 7.15 -1.02
C GLY A 288 -0.79 6.27 -2.25
N ALA A 289 -1.06 4.97 -2.07
CA ALA A 289 -1.28 4.04 -3.16
C ALA A 289 -2.75 3.97 -3.57
N SER A 290 -3.02 3.59 -4.82
CA SER A 290 -4.37 3.39 -5.33
C SER A 290 -4.57 1.94 -5.76
N PHE A 291 -5.54 1.24 -5.16
CA PHE A 291 -5.95 -0.10 -5.52
C PHE A 291 -7.36 -0.05 -6.10
N SER A 292 -7.53 -0.32 -7.40
CA SER A 292 -8.87 -0.36 -8.00
C SER A 292 -9.16 -1.61 -8.80
N ASN A 293 -10.36 -2.17 -8.62
CA ASN A 293 -10.86 -3.29 -9.40
C ASN A 293 -9.92 -4.51 -9.39
N ASN A 294 -9.15 -4.70 -8.32
CA ASN A 294 -8.36 -5.91 -8.14
C ASN A 294 -9.24 -7.03 -7.60
N GLU A 295 -8.97 -8.27 -8.03
CA GLU A 295 -9.81 -9.41 -7.76
C GLU A 295 -9.03 -10.59 -7.17
N ALA A 296 -9.48 -11.08 -6.01
CA ALA A 296 -9.13 -12.40 -5.52
C ALA A 296 -10.29 -13.36 -5.82
N THR A 297 -10.04 -14.37 -6.66
CA THR A 297 -11.10 -15.22 -7.22
C THR A 297 -11.62 -16.30 -6.28
N PHE A 298 -10.87 -16.66 -5.22
CA PHE A 298 -11.23 -17.81 -4.38
C PHE A 298 -11.04 -17.61 -2.87
N TYR A 299 -10.00 -16.92 -2.43
CA TYR A 299 -9.72 -16.73 -1.00
C TYR A 299 -10.05 -15.31 -0.56
N ALA A 300 -9.02 -14.49 -0.34
CA ALA A 300 -9.18 -13.26 0.41
C ALA A 300 -8.33 -12.13 -0.16
N GLY A 301 -8.70 -10.90 0.21
CA GLY A 301 -7.94 -9.69 -0.07
C GLY A 301 -7.95 -9.35 -1.54
N GLY A 302 -9.04 -8.73 -2.01
CA GLY A 302 -9.18 -8.40 -3.43
C GLY A 302 -8.06 -7.50 -3.93
N ALA A 303 -7.55 -6.60 -3.08
CA ALA A 303 -6.32 -5.87 -3.34
C ALA A 303 -5.12 -6.52 -2.65
N ILE A 304 -5.19 -6.67 -1.32
CA ILE A 304 -4.04 -7.05 -0.49
C ILE A 304 -4.41 -8.21 0.42
N THR A 305 -3.57 -9.24 0.40
CA THR A 305 -3.49 -10.20 1.49
C THR A 305 -2.09 -10.15 2.09
N ALA A 306 -2.02 -9.88 3.40
CA ALA A 306 -0.76 -9.84 4.13
C ALA A 306 -0.82 -10.77 5.35
N LEU A 307 0.14 -11.69 5.42
CA LEU A 307 0.34 -12.61 6.55
C LEU A 307 1.42 -12.12 7.52
N VAL A 308 1.84 -10.87 7.35
CA VAL A 308 2.89 -10.16 8.10
C VAL A 308 2.37 -8.79 8.52
N PRO A 309 3.06 -8.06 9.41
CA PRO A 309 2.60 -6.74 9.84
C PRO A 309 2.36 -5.79 8.66
N LEU A 310 1.16 -5.23 8.57
CA LEU A 310 0.73 -4.36 7.47
C LEU A 310 0.56 -2.92 7.95
N GLN A 311 1.21 -1.97 7.29
CA GLN A 311 1.02 -0.54 7.52
C GLN A 311 0.55 0.14 6.23
N VAL A 312 -0.62 0.77 6.26
CA VAL A 312 -1.20 1.49 5.12
C VAL A 312 -1.61 2.89 5.55
N THR A 313 -1.19 3.92 4.81
CA THR A 313 -1.54 5.31 5.11
C THR A 313 -1.89 6.12 3.86
N GLY A 314 -2.99 6.87 3.89
CA GLY A 314 -3.32 7.80 2.80
C GLY A 314 -3.65 7.11 1.48
N SER A 315 -4.11 5.86 1.50
CA SER A 315 -4.35 5.05 0.29
C SER A 315 -5.84 4.93 -0.04
N THR A 316 -6.14 4.62 -1.30
CA THR A 316 -7.51 4.41 -1.78
C THR A 316 -7.72 2.98 -2.25
N PHE A 317 -8.84 2.37 -1.84
CA PHE A 317 -9.28 1.04 -2.24
C PHE A 317 -10.67 1.16 -2.86
N HIS A 318 -10.77 0.98 -4.17
CA HIS A 318 -12.00 1.19 -4.93
C HIS A 318 -12.42 -0.04 -5.74
N GLY A 319 -13.63 -0.56 -5.53
CA GLY A 319 -14.17 -1.61 -6.40
C GLY A 319 -13.38 -2.93 -6.35
N ASN A 320 -12.57 -3.17 -5.33
CA ASN A 320 -11.84 -4.44 -5.21
C ASN A 320 -12.80 -5.56 -4.74
N SER A 321 -12.55 -6.79 -5.17
CA SER A 321 -13.45 -7.92 -4.95
C SER A 321 -12.73 -9.17 -4.46
N ALA A 322 -13.32 -9.86 -3.48
CA ALA A 322 -12.84 -11.16 -3.00
C ALA A 322 -13.98 -11.97 -2.36
N PRO A 323 -13.78 -13.25 -2.02
CA PRO A 323 -14.70 -13.92 -1.11
C PRO A 323 -14.66 -13.37 0.32
N GLN A 324 -13.48 -13.00 0.81
CA GLN A 324 -13.26 -12.42 2.14
C GLN A 324 -12.37 -11.18 2.05
N GLY A 325 -12.76 -10.07 2.67
CA GLY A 325 -11.97 -8.84 2.64
C GLY A 325 -11.87 -8.28 1.22
N GLY A 326 -12.94 -7.67 0.72
CA GLY A 326 -13.01 -7.24 -0.68
C GLY A 326 -11.83 -6.35 -1.11
N ALA A 327 -11.27 -5.55 -0.19
CA ALA A 327 -9.99 -4.88 -0.40
C ALA A 327 -8.84 -5.57 0.36
N ILE A 328 -8.94 -5.66 1.68
CA ILE A 328 -7.86 -6.16 2.54
C ILE A 328 -8.34 -7.39 3.29
N ALA A 329 -7.57 -8.46 3.19
CA ALA A 329 -7.65 -9.57 4.11
C ALA A 329 -6.37 -9.69 4.91
N HIS A 330 -6.54 -9.75 6.21
CA HIS A 330 -5.43 -9.85 7.13
C HIS A 330 -5.85 -10.73 8.29
N ASP A 331 -5.21 -11.89 8.38
CA ASP A 331 -5.45 -12.91 9.40
C ASP A 331 -4.10 -13.34 9.95
N LEU A 332 -3.97 -13.41 11.27
CA LEU A 332 -2.78 -13.88 11.99
C LEU A 332 -1.54 -12.95 12.02
N ALA A 333 -1.66 -11.67 11.67
CA ALA A 333 -0.61 -10.66 11.91
C ALA A 333 -1.19 -9.39 12.58
N THR A 334 -0.48 -8.26 12.58
CA THR A 334 -1.01 -6.95 13.02
C THR A 334 -1.13 -5.97 11.86
N ALA A 335 -2.20 -5.20 11.81
CA ALA A 335 -2.36 -4.15 10.81
C ALA A 335 -2.56 -2.76 11.44
N SER A 336 -1.98 -1.74 10.80
CA SER A 336 -2.21 -0.33 11.08
C SER A 336 -2.62 0.36 9.78
N VAL A 337 -3.89 0.70 9.64
CA VAL A 337 -4.43 1.36 8.46
C VAL A 337 -4.98 2.71 8.86
N SER A 338 -4.49 3.78 8.24
CA SER A 338 -4.95 5.12 8.60
C SER A 338 -5.15 6.08 7.44
N THR A 339 -6.03 7.07 7.63
CA THR A 339 -6.29 8.13 6.65
C THR A 339 -6.57 7.61 5.23
N SER A 340 -7.19 6.43 5.15
CA SER A 340 -7.41 5.70 3.90
C SER A 340 -8.90 5.59 3.57
N VAL A 341 -9.21 5.43 2.29
CA VAL A 341 -10.59 5.41 1.78
C VAL A 341 -10.88 4.05 1.14
N PHE A 342 -11.97 3.42 1.57
CA PHE A 342 -12.47 2.15 1.06
C PHE A 342 -13.86 2.38 0.47
N THR A 343 -13.97 2.39 -0.85
CA THR A 343 -15.23 2.70 -1.54
C THR A 343 -15.64 1.61 -2.52
N GLY A 344 -16.86 1.08 -2.39
CA GLY A 344 -17.42 0.15 -3.37
C GLY A 344 -16.74 -1.22 -3.41
N ASN A 345 -15.99 -1.61 -2.36
CA ASN A 345 -15.34 -2.92 -2.32
C ASN A 345 -16.37 -3.99 -1.97
N THR A 346 -16.25 -5.16 -2.58
CA THR A 346 -17.24 -6.23 -2.46
C THR A 346 -16.60 -7.52 -1.96
N ALA A 347 -17.16 -8.09 -0.91
CA ALA A 347 -16.90 -9.46 -0.50
C ALA A 347 -18.11 -10.35 -0.81
N THR A 348 -17.92 -11.59 -1.25
CA THR A 348 -19.08 -12.49 -1.38
C THR A 348 -19.56 -13.02 -0.03
N THR A 349 -18.67 -13.09 0.98
CA THR A 349 -19.01 -13.64 2.29
C THR A 349 -18.74 -12.67 3.43
N LEU A 350 -17.50 -12.24 3.66
CA LEU A 350 -17.09 -11.55 4.89
C LEU A 350 -16.32 -10.27 4.59
N GLY A 351 -16.76 -9.14 5.13
CA GLY A 351 -15.98 -7.90 5.16
C GLY A 351 -15.83 -7.27 3.77
N GLY A 352 -16.79 -6.46 3.33
CA GLY A 352 -16.78 -5.92 1.97
C GLY A 352 -15.55 -5.05 1.69
N ALA A 353 -15.08 -4.28 2.68
CA ALA A 353 -13.78 -3.63 2.64
C ALA A 353 -12.68 -4.50 3.25
N ALA A 354 -12.88 -4.98 4.49
CA ALA A 354 -11.83 -5.64 5.24
C ALA A 354 -12.30 -6.85 6.05
N TYR A 355 -11.54 -7.93 5.95
CA TYR A 355 -11.62 -9.08 6.84
C TYR A 355 -10.42 -9.05 7.79
N LEU A 356 -10.68 -8.94 9.09
CA LEU A 356 -9.68 -8.66 10.11
C LEU A 356 -9.65 -9.74 11.19
N GLY A 357 -8.53 -10.47 11.23
CA GLY A 357 -8.10 -11.34 12.33
C GLY A 357 -6.78 -10.85 12.90
N THR A 358 -6.61 -10.99 14.21
CA THR A 358 -5.40 -10.60 14.95
C THR A 358 -4.99 -11.72 15.91
N PRO A 359 -3.69 -12.03 16.05
CA PRO A 359 -3.20 -12.99 17.04
C PRO A 359 -3.61 -12.63 18.47
N GLU A 360 -3.74 -13.63 19.33
CA GLU A 360 -4.03 -13.42 20.75
C GLU A 360 -2.96 -12.53 21.39
N GLY A 361 -3.38 -11.49 22.12
CA GLY A 361 -2.49 -10.52 22.76
C GLY A 361 -1.92 -9.43 21.85
N ALA A 362 -2.28 -9.43 20.56
CA ALA A 362 -1.90 -8.37 19.61
C ALA A 362 -3.08 -7.44 19.29
N THR A 363 -2.77 -6.31 18.66
CA THR A 363 -3.75 -5.27 18.32
C THR A 363 -3.61 -4.84 16.86
N THR A 364 -4.75 -4.77 16.17
CA THR A 364 -4.89 -4.17 14.84
C THR A 364 -5.64 -2.84 14.97
N VAL A 365 -5.14 -1.78 14.32
CA VAL A 365 -5.67 -0.41 14.47
C VAL A 365 -6.03 0.17 13.12
N PHE A 366 -7.29 0.53 12.95
CA PHE A 366 -7.83 1.17 11.75
C PHE A 366 -8.35 2.54 12.18
N ARG A 367 -7.67 3.61 11.77
CA ARG A 367 -7.86 4.95 12.33
C ARG A 367 -8.06 6.02 11.26
N ARG A 368 -9.09 6.85 11.39
CA ARG A 368 -9.38 7.95 10.45
C ARG A 368 -9.60 7.46 9.02
N ASN A 369 -10.30 6.34 8.87
CA ASN A 369 -10.61 5.80 7.56
C ASN A 369 -12.07 6.09 7.19
N THR A 370 -12.35 6.12 5.89
CA THR A 370 -13.71 6.19 5.35
C THR A 370 -14.04 4.87 4.67
N TYR A 371 -15.14 4.24 5.07
CA TYR A 371 -15.71 3.05 4.46
C TYR A 371 -17.06 3.43 3.85
N SER A 372 -17.12 3.55 2.53
CA SER A 372 -18.35 3.89 1.83
C SER A 372 -18.77 2.83 0.81
N GLU A 373 -20.07 2.56 0.70
CA GLU A 373 -20.62 1.72 -0.39
C GLU A 373 -20.02 0.30 -0.47
N ASN A 374 -19.42 -0.20 0.60
CA ASN A 374 -18.85 -1.55 0.61
C ASN A 374 -19.94 -2.59 0.86
N LYS A 375 -19.78 -3.78 0.28
CA LYS A 375 -20.82 -4.80 0.28
C LYS A 375 -20.31 -6.18 0.68
N ALA A 376 -21.05 -6.89 1.53
CA ALA A 376 -20.79 -8.29 1.86
C ALA A 376 -22.07 -9.05 2.23
N GLU A 377 -21.97 -10.36 2.48
CA GLU A 377 -23.04 -11.08 3.19
C GLU A 377 -23.04 -10.69 4.67
N ASN A 378 -21.85 -10.67 5.30
CA ASN A 378 -21.64 -10.27 6.69
C ASN A 378 -20.55 -9.20 6.80
N GLY A 379 -20.85 -8.09 7.49
CA GLY A 379 -19.90 -6.99 7.64
C GLY A 379 -19.70 -6.23 6.34
N GLY A 380 -20.65 -5.38 5.95
CA GLY A 380 -20.61 -4.71 4.64
C GLY A 380 -19.33 -3.89 4.45
N ALA A 381 -18.81 -3.28 5.51
CA ALA A 381 -17.44 -2.75 5.51
C ALA A 381 -16.45 -3.72 6.16
N VAL A 382 -16.64 -4.04 7.44
CA VAL A 382 -15.65 -4.75 8.25
C VAL A 382 -16.26 -6.00 8.87
N TYR A 383 -15.54 -7.11 8.74
CA TYR A 383 -15.78 -8.32 9.51
C TYR A 383 -14.57 -8.57 10.43
N ALA A 384 -14.77 -8.51 11.74
CA ALA A 384 -13.75 -8.73 12.76
C ALA A 384 -13.94 -10.09 13.45
N VAL A 385 -12.95 -10.98 13.36
CA VAL A 385 -13.12 -12.38 13.79
C VAL A 385 -12.43 -12.73 15.11
N GLN A 386 -11.14 -12.39 15.27
CA GLN A 386 -10.30 -12.81 16.38
C GLN A 386 -9.31 -11.70 16.76
N GLY A 387 -8.93 -11.65 18.04
CA GLY A 387 -7.99 -10.67 18.59
C GLY A 387 -8.60 -9.27 18.71
N SER A 388 -7.77 -8.29 19.07
CA SER A 388 -8.22 -6.92 19.38
C SER A 388 -8.14 -6.02 18.15
N VAL A 389 -9.30 -5.56 17.64
CA VAL A 389 -9.40 -4.65 16.49
C VAL A 389 -9.95 -3.29 16.95
N HIS A 390 -9.19 -2.22 16.70
CA HIS A 390 -9.56 -0.87 17.11
C HIS A 390 -9.96 -0.06 15.86
N LEU A 391 -11.24 0.31 15.78
CA LEU A 391 -11.84 1.15 14.75
C LEU A 391 -12.03 2.56 15.32
N LEU A 392 -11.13 3.47 14.96
CA LEU A 392 -10.98 4.76 15.64
C LEU A 392 -11.22 5.91 14.67
N GLU A 393 -11.94 6.95 15.09
CA GLU A 393 -12.02 8.23 14.36
C GLU A 393 -12.50 8.07 12.89
N SER A 394 -13.30 7.04 12.63
CA SER A 394 -13.61 6.58 11.27
C SER A 394 -15.08 6.75 10.93
N THR A 395 -15.36 6.81 9.63
CA THR A 395 -16.74 6.90 9.12
C THR A 395 -17.08 5.66 8.32
N PHE A 396 -18.20 5.04 8.66
CA PHE A 396 -18.79 3.92 7.95
C PHE A 396 -20.12 4.38 7.38
N SER A 397 -20.19 4.62 6.07
CA SER A 397 -21.37 5.16 5.41
C SER A 397 -21.87 4.28 4.28
N GLU A 398 -23.19 4.10 4.15
CA GLU A 398 -23.77 3.48 2.94
C GLU A 398 -23.22 2.07 2.62
N ASN A 399 -22.71 1.35 3.61
CA ASN A 399 -22.29 -0.04 3.43
C ASN A 399 -23.49 -0.97 3.55
N SER A 400 -23.48 -2.10 2.84
CA SER A 400 -24.62 -3.00 2.74
C SER A 400 -24.24 -4.45 3.02
N ALA A 401 -24.97 -5.09 3.92
CA ALA A 401 -24.86 -6.52 4.18
C ALA A 401 -26.19 -7.14 4.60
N ILE A 402 -26.27 -8.47 4.60
CA ILE A 402 -27.41 -9.17 5.21
C ILE A 402 -27.37 -8.98 6.74
N ALA A 403 -26.16 -9.02 7.32
CA ALA A 403 -25.95 -8.84 8.74
C ALA A 403 -24.72 -7.96 9.01
N GLY A 404 -24.86 -6.95 9.87
CA GLY A 404 -23.79 -6.00 10.16
C GLY A 404 -23.45 -5.14 8.95
N GLY A 405 -24.39 -4.32 8.50
CA GLY A 405 -24.27 -3.44 7.33
C GLY A 405 -22.95 -2.67 7.28
N ALA A 406 -22.52 -2.06 8.39
CA ALA A 406 -21.15 -1.56 8.52
C ALA A 406 -20.21 -2.62 9.11
N ILE A 407 -20.48 -3.07 10.35
CA ILE A 407 -19.54 -3.88 11.13
C ILE A 407 -20.22 -5.17 11.61
N TYR A 408 -19.54 -6.30 11.41
CA TYR A 408 -19.84 -7.57 12.05
C TYR A 408 -18.65 -7.98 12.92
N ASN A 409 -18.90 -8.24 14.20
CA ASN A 409 -17.88 -8.70 15.14
C ASN A 409 -18.18 -10.08 15.72
N THR A 410 -17.22 -11.00 15.65
CA THR A 410 -17.16 -12.24 16.45
C THR A 410 -15.94 -12.29 17.38
N GLY A 411 -15.05 -11.29 17.32
CA GLY A 411 -13.84 -11.17 18.13
C GLY A 411 -13.94 -10.07 19.19
N THR A 412 -12.85 -9.35 19.42
CA THR A 412 -12.83 -8.17 20.31
C THR A 412 -12.67 -6.89 19.50
N ILE A 413 -13.62 -5.96 19.60
CA ILE A 413 -13.54 -4.66 18.92
C ILE A 413 -13.60 -3.48 19.89
N GLU A 414 -12.92 -2.40 19.51
CA GLU A 414 -13.11 -1.07 20.08
C GLU A 414 -13.54 -0.10 18.97
N VAL A 415 -14.72 0.51 19.10
CA VAL A 415 -15.23 1.54 18.19
C VAL A 415 -15.25 2.86 18.94
N LEU A 416 -14.30 3.74 18.63
CA LEU A 416 -14.15 5.04 19.30
C LEU A 416 -14.26 6.21 18.36
N ASN A 417 -14.89 7.30 18.81
CA ASN A 417 -14.93 8.58 18.07
C ASN A 417 -15.37 8.38 16.62
N SER A 418 -16.31 7.48 16.37
CA SER A 418 -16.62 7.03 15.01
C SER A 418 -18.07 7.30 14.65
N THR A 419 -18.30 7.60 13.38
CA THR A 419 -19.63 7.83 12.81
C THR A 419 -20.03 6.62 11.94
N ILE A 420 -21.16 5.99 12.27
CA ILE A 420 -21.71 4.83 11.56
C ILE A 420 -23.07 5.26 11.01
N SER A 421 -23.14 5.59 9.73
CA SER A 421 -24.28 6.28 9.14
C SER A 421 -24.85 5.59 7.90
N GLY A 422 -26.17 5.52 7.74
CA GLY A 422 -26.78 5.14 6.46
C GLY A 422 -26.45 3.72 5.97
N ASN A 423 -26.08 2.78 6.84
CA ASN A 423 -25.71 1.42 6.42
C ASN A 423 -26.94 0.51 6.36
N GLU A 424 -27.03 -0.33 5.32
CA GLU A 424 -28.08 -1.32 5.12
C GLU A 424 -27.70 -2.68 5.71
N GLY A 425 -28.57 -3.28 6.51
CA GLY A 425 -28.26 -4.48 7.31
C GLY A 425 -27.78 -4.15 8.73
N GLY A 426 -27.92 -2.89 9.15
CA GLY A 426 -27.60 -2.39 10.49
C GLY A 426 -26.20 -1.76 10.62
N GLY A 427 -25.95 -1.05 11.72
CA GLY A 427 -24.66 -0.43 12.00
C GLY A 427 -23.63 -1.42 12.54
N LEU A 428 -23.95 -2.07 13.66
CA LEU A 428 -23.09 -3.04 14.31
C LEU A 428 -23.87 -4.30 14.70
N LEU A 429 -23.39 -5.46 14.24
CA LEU A 429 -23.75 -6.75 14.80
C LEU A 429 -22.58 -7.27 15.64
N ASN A 430 -22.85 -7.53 16.92
CA ASN A 430 -21.87 -8.04 17.87
C ASN A 430 -22.23 -9.45 18.38
N GLU A 431 -21.35 -10.40 18.12
CA GLU A 431 -21.33 -11.77 18.63
C GLU A 431 -20.12 -12.07 19.52
N GLY A 432 -19.21 -11.11 19.70
CA GLY A 432 -18.04 -11.20 20.57
C GLY A 432 -18.04 -10.12 21.66
N ASP A 433 -16.88 -9.55 21.93
CA ASP A 433 -16.70 -8.46 22.89
C ASP A 433 -16.55 -7.12 22.16
N ALA A 434 -17.44 -6.18 22.44
CA ALA A 434 -17.40 -4.85 21.84
C ALA A 434 -17.28 -3.76 22.91
N THR A 435 -16.39 -2.80 22.69
CA THR A 435 -16.38 -1.52 23.39
C THR A 435 -16.76 -0.43 22.41
N VAL A 436 -17.84 0.31 22.67
CA VAL A 436 -18.33 1.40 21.84
C VAL A 436 -18.36 2.67 22.67
N ARG A 437 -17.63 3.70 22.25
CA ARG A 437 -17.57 4.93 23.02
C ARG A 437 -17.38 6.18 22.18
N HIS A 438 -18.13 7.23 22.52
CA HIS A 438 -18.14 8.47 21.72
C HIS A 438 -18.42 8.17 20.26
N ALA A 439 -19.44 7.35 19.99
CA ALA A 439 -19.82 6.98 18.63
C ALA A 439 -21.21 7.53 18.29
N THR A 440 -21.43 7.82 17.02
CA THR A 440 -22.74 8.22 16.50
C THR A 440 -23.21 7.19 15.50
N PHE A 441 -24.32 6.53 15.80
CA PHE A 441 -25.05 5.68 14.86
C PHE A 441 -26.27 6.47 14.38
N ALA A 442 -26.41 6.68 13.07
CA ALA A 442 -27.54 7.44 12.52
C ALA A 442 -27.96 6.87 11.17
N ASP A 443 -29.23 7.01 10.81
CA ASP A 443 -29.74 6.67 9.46
C ASP A 443 -29.50 5.23 8.98
N ASN A 444 -28.98 4.33 9.83
CA ASN A 444 -28.77 2.93 9.49
C ASN A 444 -30.14 2.24 9.36
N ALA A 445 -30.24 1.24 8.48
CA ALA A 445 -31.51 0.58 8.18
C ALA A 445 -31.37 -0.94 8.20
N SER A 446 -32.38 -1.61 8.76
CA SER A 446 -32.54 -3.06 8.71
C SER A 446 -33.99 -3.43 8.97
N VAL A 447 -34.44 -4.59 8.48
CA VAL A 447 -35.79 -5.10 8.80
C VAL A 447 -35.95 -5.38 10.31
N GLY A 448 -34.85 -5.67 11.00
CA GLY A 448 -34.82 -5.87 12.45
C GLY A 448 -34.16 -4.70 13.17
N VAL A 449 -32.84 -4.80 13.35
CA VAL A 449 -32.05 -3.87 14.17
C VAL A 449 -31.16 -3.03 13.28
N ALA A 450 -31.40 -1.72 13.30
CA ALA A 450 -30.72 -0.72 12.51
C ALA A 450 -29.43 -0.23 13.17
N GLY A 451 -29.43 0.01 14.49
CA GLY A 451 -28.25 0.52 15.20
C GLY A 451 -27.30 -0.60 15.61
N ILE A 452 -27.52 -1.14 16.82
CA ILE A 452 -26.66 -2.15 17.44
C ILE A 452 -27.45 -3.40 17.82
N LEU A 453 -27.08 -4.53 17.22
CA LEU A 453 -27.51 -5.87 17.64
C LEU A 453 -26.41 -6.52 18.47
N ASN A 454 -26.67 -6.77 19.75
CA ASN A 454 -25.77 -7.50 20.66
C ASN A 454 -26.41 -8.84 21.02
N THR A 455 -25.83 -9.94 20.53
CA THR A 455 -26.43 -11.28 20.66
C THR A 455 -26.31 -11.83 22.09
N PRO A 456 -27.09 -12.87 22.47
CA PRO A 456 -27.16 -13.36 23.85
C PRO A 456 -25.83 -13.81 24.48
N SER A 457 -24.86 -14.24 23.67
CA SER A 457 -23.54 -14.67 24.15
C SER A 457 -22.49 -13.54 24.15
N ALA A 458 -22.82 -12.39 23.59
CA ALA A 458 -21.89 -11.29 23.37
C ALA A 458 -21.82 -10.34 24.58
N SER A 459 -20.74 -9.58 24.68
CA SER A 459 -20.57 -8.49 25.66
C SER A 459 -20.41 -7.14 24.96
N LEU A 460 -21.06 -6.13 25.51
CA LEU A 460 -21.02 -4.75 25.01
C LEU A 460 -20.72 -3.80 26.18
N SER A 461 -19.57 -3.14 26.14
CA SER A 461 -19.28 -1.96 26.96
C SER A 461 -19.60 -0.71 26.16
N ILE A 462 -20.56 0.11 26.62
CA ILE A 462 -21.06 1.26 25.84
C ILE A 462 -21.22 2.52 26.68
N THR A 463 -20.59 3.62 26.25
CA THR A 463 -20.65 4.93 26.93
C THR A 463 -20.61 6.09 25.95
N ASN A 464 -21.26 7.21 26.29
CA ASN A 464 -21.26 8.46 25.51
C ASN A 464 -21.58 8.24 24.02
N THR A 465 -22.52 7.35 23.71
CA THR A 465 -22.90 6.98 22.35
C THR A 465 -24.32 7.45 22.03
N ALA A 466 -24.51 8.00 20.84
CA ALA A 466 -25.81 8.42 20.31
C ALA A 466 -26.27 7.42 19.24
N ILE A 467 -27.53 6.97 19.31
CA ILE A 467 -28.14 6.10 18.31
C ILE A 467 -29.45 6.74 17.83
N ALA A 468 -29.47 7.18 16.57
CA ALA A 468 -30.61 7.75 15.89
C ALA A 468 -31.22 6.74 14.92
N THR A 469 -32.54 6.71 14.85
CA THR A 469 -33.32 5.80 14.02
C THR A 469 -33.12 6.14 12.54
N GLY A 470 -32.94 5.14 11.69
CA GLY A 470 -32.99 5.31 10.24
C GLY A 470 -34.38 5.11 9.64
N GLU A 471 -34.46 4.85 8.34
CA GLU A 471 -35.75 4.74 7.64
C GLU A 471 -36.59 3.55 8.16
N PHE A 472 -35.94 2.44 8.52
CA PHE A 472 -36.58 1.22 9.01
C PHE A 472 -35.73 0.51 10.06
N GLY A 473 -36.39 -0.23 10.95
CA GLY A 473 -35.75 -0.99 12.03
C GLY A 473 -35.77 -0.25 13.37
N VAL A 474 -35.33 -0.94 14.42
CA VAL A 474 -35.16 -0.37 15.76
C VAL A 474 -33.69 -0.07 16.04
N ASN A 475 -33.41 0.86 16.95
CA ASN A 475 -32.03 1.24 17.27
C ASN A 475 -31.22 0.12 17.91
N CYS A 476 -31.84 -0.68 18.77
CA CYS A 476 -31.14 -1.65 19.58
C CYS A 476 -31.89 -2.97 19.75
N GLU A 477 -31.13 -4.04 19.80
CA GLU A 477 -31.52 -5.29 20.44
C GLU A 477 -30.32 -5.79 21.25
N LEU A 478 -30.39 -5.67 22.58
CA LEU A 478 -29.24 -5.88 23.47
C LEU A 478 -29.45 -7.11 24.37
N ASN A 479 -29.42 -8.29 23.78
CA ASN A 479 -29.75 -9.55 24.47
C ASN A 479 -28.58 -10.14 25.28
N GLY A 480 -27.34 -9.69 25.02
CA GLY A 480 -26.13 -10.12 25.72
C GLY A 480 -25.85 -9.32 27.00
N THR A 481 -24.60 -9.41 27.47
CA THR A 481 -24.14 -8.57 28.59
C THR A 481 -23.97 -7.14 28.09
N VAL A 482 -24.54 -6.17 28.80
CA VAL A 482 -24.33 -4.73 28.54
C VAL A 482 -23.78 -4.09 29.80
N ASP A 483 -22.61 -3.45 29.67
CA ASP A 483 -21.99 -2.65 30.71
C ASP A 483 -21.88 -1.19 30.25
N GLY A 484 -22.19 -0.26 31.15
CA GLY A 484 -22.23 1.17 30.86
C GLY A 484 -22.83 1.94 32.02
N PRO A 485 -22.29 3.12 32.39
CA PRO A 485 -22.89 3.96 33.42
C PRO A 485 -24.34 4.31 33.07
N PRO A 486 -25.27 4.28 34.05
CA PRO A 486 -26.67 4.59 33.78
C PRO A 486 -26.85 5.95 33.11
N GLY A 487 -27.64 5.96 32.04
CA GLY A 487 -27.95 7.15 31.24
C GLY A 487 -26.77 7.84 30.56
N SER A 488 -25.66 7.12 30.31
CA SER A 488 -24.50 7.66 29.60
C SER A 488 -24.63 7.64 28.08
N ASN A 489 -25.72 7.10 27.54
CA ASN A 489 -25.99 6.99 26.11
C ASN A 489 -27.42 7.46 25.79
N LEU A 490 -27.65 7.95 24.57
CA LEU A 490 -28.96 8.42 24.12
C LEU A 490 -29.45 7.64 22.89
N SER A 491 -30.75 7.37 22.87
CA SER A 491 -31.48 6.78 21.74
C SER A 491 -32.73 7.61 21.46
N ASP A 492 -33.07 7.84 20.19
CA ASP A 492 -34.33 8.52 19.82
C ASP A 492 -35.55 7.57 19.78
N ASP A 493 -35.34 6.27 19.99
CA ASP A 493 -36.40 5.28 20.19
C ASP A 493 -36.31 4.58 21.56
N GLY A 494 -37.33 3.77 21.86
CA GLY A 494 -37.41 3.01 23.12
C GLY A 494 -36.83 1.59 23.08
N SER A 495 -36.10 1.21 22.02
CA SER A 495 -35.62 -0.17 21.84
C SER A 495 -34.38 -0.51 22.66
N CYS A 496 -33.55 0.50 22.96
CA CYS A 496 -32.38 0.37 23.83
C CYS A 496 -32.81 0.33 25.32
N ASP A 497 -33.65 -0.62 25.71
CA ASP A 497 -34.27 -0.72 27.04
C ASP A 497 -33.33 -1.35 28.09
N VAL A 498 -32.23 -0.65 28.37
CA VAL A 498 -31.25 -1.00 29.42
C VAL A 498 -30.85 0.24 30.21
N PRO A 499 -30.40 0.12 31.48
CA PRO A 499 -30.08 1.27 32.32
C PRO A 499 -29.05 2.25 31.72
N ALA A 500 -28.18 1.78 30.83
CA ALA A 500 -27.13 2.59 30.19
C ALA A 500 -27.68 3.64 29.21
N PHE A 501 -28.94 3.54 28.78
CA PHE A 501 -29.56 4.43 27.80
C PHE A 501 -30.68 5.30 28.39
N VAL A 502 -30.81 6.52 27.86
CA VAL A 502 -31.99 7.37 28.03
C VAL A 502 -32.65 7.56 26.67
N LYS A 503 -33.95 7.31 26.60
CA LYS A 503 -34.76 7.67 25.43
C LYS A 503 -34.95 9.19 25.37
N VAL A 504 -34.69 9.77 24.22
CA VAL A 504 -35.11 11.13 23.81
C VAL A 504 -36.07 11.02 22.63
N GLU A 505 -36.74 12.11 22.26
CA GLU A 505 -37.65 12.11 21.10
C GLU A 505 -36.91 12.40 19.77
N ASP A 506 -35.83 13.18 19.83
CA ASP A 506 -34.98 13.52 18.68
C ASP A 506 -33.59 13.90 19.20
N LEU A 507 -32.55 13.39 18.56
CA LEU A 507 -31.15 13.70 18.88
C LEU A 507 -30.68 15.01 18.24
N LEU A 508 -31.44 15.58 17.30
CA LEU A 508 -31.14 16.84 16.61
C LEU A 508 -29.74 16.84 15.97
N LEU A 509 -29.43 15.77 15.25
CA LEU A 509 -28.18 15.63 14.50
C LEU A 509 -28.31 16.29 13.12
N GLY A 510 -27.28 17.03 12.69
CA GLY A 510 -27.16 17.50 11.31
C GLY A 510 -26.92 16.34 10.33
N PRO A 511 -26.97 16.58 9.01
CA PRO A 511 -26.69 15.55 8.02
C PRO A 511 -25.24 15.05 8.11
N LEU A 512 -24.96 13.86 7.58
CA LEU A 512 -23.59 13.39 7.37
C LEU A 512 -22.90 14.35 6.39
N ALA A 513 -21.89 15.06 6.86
CA ALA A 513 -21.23 16.09 6.08
C ALA A 513 -19.76 16.25 6.48
N ASN A 514 -19.02 16.99 5.66
CA ASN A 514 -17.70 17.48 6.04
C ASN A 514 -17.85 18.61 7.07
N ASN A 515 -17.79 18.26 8.35
CA ASN A 515 -17.86 19.19 9.47
C ASN A 515 -16.46 19.49 10.06
N GLY A 516 -15.41 19.36 9.24
CA GLY A 516 -14.01 19.41 9.66
C GLY A 516 -13.46 18.04 10.06
N GLY A 517 -12.16 17.97 10.31
CA GLY A 517 -11.48 16.72 10.65
C GLY A 517 -11.17 15.80 9.46
N PRO A 518 -10.77 14.54 9.73
CA PRO A 518 -10.27 13.63 8.71
C PRO A 518 -11.37 12.84 7.98
N THR A 519 -12.58 12.74 8.55
CA THR A 519 -13.69 11.92 8.04
C THR A 519 -15.03 12.63 8.28
N PHE A 520 -16.09 12.26 7.55
CA PHE A 520 -17.40 12.91 7.68
C PHE A 520 -18.12 12.55 8.98
N THR A 521 -18.87 13.49 9.54
CA THR A 521 -19.55 13.32 10.83
C THR A 521 -20.98 13.87 10.77
N HIS A 522 -21.78 13.57 11.80
CA HIS A 522 -23.02 14.29 12.09
C HIS A 522 -22.77 15.33 13.18
N LEU A 523 -22.78 16.63 12.82
CA LEU A 523 -22.63 17.72 13.77
C LEU A 523 -23.96 17.94 14.53
N PRO A 524 -23.99 17.89 15.88
CA PRO A 524 -25.20 18.20 16.63
C PRO A 524 -25.68 19.63 16.39
N ALA A 525 -26.98 19.81 16.22
CA ALA A 525 -27.60 21.12 16.07
C ALA A 525 -27.74 21.84 17.43
N THR A 526 -27.90 23.17 17.39
CA THR A 526 -28.16 23.96 18.60
C THR A 526 -29.36 23.43 19.38
N GLY A 527 -29.17 23.19 20.68
CA GLY A 527 -30.21 22.64 21.55
C GLY A 527 -30.35 21.12 21.49
N SER A 528 -29.44 20.42 20.79
CA SER A 528 -29.39 18.97 20.80
C SER A 528 -29.25 18.42 22.22
N PRO A 529 -29.99 17.37 22.59
CA PRO A 529 -29.86 16.74 23.90
C PRO A 529 -28.52 16.01 24.10
N VAL A 530 -27.70 15.85 23.06
CA VAL A 530 -26.38 15.24 23.18
C VAL A 530 -25.31 16.19 23.72
N ILE A 531 -25.55 17.51 23.65
CA ILE A 531 -24.58 18.55 24.03
C ILE A 531 -24.42 18.56 25.55
N ASP A 532 -23.17 18.53 26.02
CA ASP A 532 -22.77 18.48 27.44
C ASP A 532 -23.39 17.31 28.25
N ALA A 533 -23.94 16.30 27.57
CA ALA A 533 -24.68 15.21 28.20
C ALA A 533 -23.83 13.98 28.54
N GLY A 534 -22.57 13.96 28.11
CA GLY A 534 -21.66 12.84 28.26
C GLY A 534 -21.20 12.63 29.70
N ASN A 535 -20.88 11.38 30.02
CA ASN A 535 -20.25 11.01 31.27
C ASN A 535 -18.81 11.54 31.34
N LEU A 536 -18.60 12.51 32.23
CA LEU A 536 -17.31 13.17 32.47
C LEU A 536 -16.16 12.22 32.83
N GLY A 537 -16.46 11.10 33.48
CA GLY A 537 -15.45 10.11 33.88
C GLY A 537 -14.90 9.29 32.71
N THR A 538 -15.56 9.32 31.55
CA THR A 538 -15.20 8.53 30.35
C THR A 538 -14.98 9.40 29.11
N CYS A 539 -14.94 10.73 29.25
CA CYS A 539 -14.60 11.64 28.16
C CYS A 539 -13.23 11.30 27.55
N LEU A 540 -13.18 11.29 26.22
CA LEU A 540 -11.92 11.25 25.46
C LEU A 540 -11.32 12.67 25.41
N SER A 541 -10.01 12.76 25.13
CA SER A 541 -9.30 14.04 25.01
C SER A 541 -9.68 14.84 23.77
N ASP A 542 -10.07 14.14 22.72
CA ASP A 542 -10.40 14.71 21.41
C ASP A 542 -11.64 14.00 20.85
N ASP A 543 -12.35 14.67 19.94
CA ASP A 543 -13.45 14.10 19.18
C ASP A 543 -12.97 13.46 17.85
N GLN A 544 -13.89 12.98 17.01
CA GLN A 544 -13.57 12.37 15.70
C GLN A 544 -12.73 13.28 14.79
N ARG A 545 -12.93 14.59 14.91
CA ARG A 545 -12.29 15.60 14.05
C ARG A 545 -10.88 15.96 14.54
N GLY A 546 -10.54 15.53 15.76
CA GLY A 546 -9.31 15.92 16.45
C GLY A 546 -9.46 17.23 17.22
N GLU A 547 -10.69 17.68 17.47
CA GLU A 547 -10.95 18.86 18.29
C GLU A 547 -10.95 18.48 19.78
N PRO A 548 -10.46 19.36 20.69
CA PRO A 548 -10.39 19.06 22.11
C PRO A 548 -11.76 18.72 22.72
N ARG A 549 -11.77 17.85 23.72
CA ARG A 549 -12.96 17.44 24.47
C ARG A 549 -12.65 17.32 25.97
N PRO A 550 -13.52 17.82 26.88
CA PRO A 550 -14.66 18.69 26.59
C PRO A 550 -14.24 20.12 26.24
N THR A 551 -15.05 20.83 25.46
CA THR A 551 -14.87 22.30 25.23
C THR A 551 -15.71 23.15 26.18
N ASN A 552 -16.78 22.59 26.75
CA ASN A 552 -17.73 23.30 27.59
C ASN A 552 -17.83 22.67 29.00
N ALA A 553 -19.05 22.59 29.57
CA ALA A 553 -19.29 22.10 30.93
C ALA A 553 -19.25 20.57 31.04
N GLY A 554 -19.54 19.87 29.94
CA GLY A 554 -19.53 18.44 29.75
C GLY A 554 -18.82 18.07 28.45
N CYS A 555 -18.60 16.78 28.21
CA CYS A 555 -18.35 16.32 26.84
C CYS A 555 -19.68 15.93 26.22
N ASP A 556 -19.76 16.00 24.91
CA ASP A 556 -20.94 15.61 24.17
C ASP A 556 -21.04 14.08 24.06
N ILE A 557 -22.28 13.60 23.94
CA ILE A 557 -22.57 12.22 23.55
C ILE A 557 -22.43 12.10 22.04
N GLY A 558 -21.63 11.14 21.57
CA GLY A 558 -21.41 10.89 20.15
C GLY A 558 -20.00 11.22 19.68
N ALA A 559 -19.82 11.17 18.36
CA ALA A 559 -18.51 11.28 17.73
C ALA A 559 -17.94 12.71 17.70
N VAL A 560 -18.76 13.73 17.92
CA VAL A 560 -18.42 15.15 17.75
C VAL A 560 -18.58 15.90 19.07
N GLU A 561 -17.69 16.84 19.34
CA GLU A 561 -17.78 17.82 20.43
C GLU A 561 -18.15 19.21 19.86
N VAL A 562 -19.26 19.79 20.28
CA VAL A 562 -19.70 21.11 19.84
C VAL A 562 -19.03 22.19 20.68
N GLU A 563 -18.24 23.04 20.04
CA GLU A 563 -17.78 24.28 20.67
C GLU A 563 -18.96 25.27 20.72
N GLU A 564 -19.51 25.55 21.91
CA GLU A 564 -20.42 26.67 22.05
C GLU A 564 -19.60 27.96 22.18
N VAL A 565 -19.67 28.84 21.18
CA VAL A 565 -19.11 30.19 21.33
C VAL A 565 -19.90 30.87 22.46
N PRO A 566 -19.25 31.27 23.57
CA PRO A 566 -19.96 31.90 24.67
C PRO A 566 -20.67 33.14 24.13
N PHE A 567 -21.99 33.19 24.32
CA PHE A 567 -22.80 34.32 23.92
C PHE A 567 -22.24 35.59 24.58
N VAL A 568 -21.52 36.41 23.82
CA VAL A 568 -21.22 37.79 24.22
C VAL A 568 -22.47 38.59 23.85
N PRO A 569 -23.26 39.10 24.82
CA PRO A 569 -24.36 39.98 24.50
C PRO A 569 -23.81 41.15 23.69
N ALA A 570 -24.54 41.60 22.67
CA ALA A 570 -24.15 42.69 21.77
C ALA A 570 -24.03 44.09 22.44
N GLY A 571 -23.73 44.16 23.75
CA GLY A 571 -23.65 45.37 24.56
C GLY A 571 -22.24 45.88 24.86
N ASP A 572 -21.18 45.06 24.79
CA ASP A 572 -19.83 45.47 25.25
C ASP A 572 -18.72 45.28 24.20
N LEU A 573 -19.02 45.57 22.93
CA LEU A 573 -17.98 45.86 21.93
C LEU A 573 -17.46 47.29 22.14
N PHE A 574 -16.56 47.47 23.12
CA PHE A 574 -15.59 48.55 23.05
C PHE A 574 -14.64 48.23 21.89
N LEU A 575 -14.96 48.75 20.70
CA LEU A 575 -14.00 48.82 19.60
C LEU A 575 -12.85 49.74 20.04
N PRO A 576 -11.60 49.25 20.19
CA PRO A 576 -10.47 50.16 20.19
C PRO A 576 -10.36 50.73 18.78
N ASN A 577 -10.43 52.05 18.73
CA ASN A 577 -10.33 52.88 17.55
C ASN A 577 -9.04 52.55 16.76
N LEU A 578 -9.13 51.74 15.70
CA LEU A 578 -8.03 51.55 14.73
C LEU A 578 -8.24 52.52 13.57
N ALA A 579 -7.89 53.78 13.81
CA ALA A 579 -7.67 54.74 12.75
C ALA A 579 -6.27 54.53 12.17
N ALA A 580 -6.24 54.30 10.86
CA ALA A 580 -5.14 54.56 9.92
C ALA A 580 -3.80 53.80 10.14
N GLN A 581 -3.54 52.83 9.25
CA GLN A 581 -2.41 52.97 8.33
C GLN A 581 -2.65 52.13 7.06
N VAL A 582 -3.06 52.84 6.02
CA VAL A 582 -2.74 52.48 4.64
C VAL A 582 -1.32 52.98 4.42
N ASP A 583 -0.40 52.10 4.05
CA ASP A 583 0.62 52.39 3.04
C ASP A 583 1.14 51.07 2.47
N HIS A 584 0.97 50.95 1.14
CA HIS A 584 1.63 50.01 0.23
C HIS A 584 3.09 50.47 -0.03
N PRO A 585 3.97 49.65 -0.66
CA PRO A 585 3.73 48.39 -1.37
C PRO A 585 4.32 47.13 -0.75
#